data_AF-A0A8S1IYH7-F1
#
_entry.id   AF-A0A8S1IYH7-F1
#
_cell.length_a   1.000
_cell.length_b   1.000
_cell.length_c   1.000
_cell.angle_alpha   90.00
_cell.angle_beta   90.00
_cell.angle_gamma   90.00
#
_symmetry.space_group_name_H-M   'P 1'
#
loop_
_entity.id
_entity.type
_entity.pdbx_description
1 polymer ?
#
loop_
_entity_poly.entity_id
_entity_poly.type
_entity_poly.pdbx_seq_one_letter_code
_entity_poly.pdbx_strand_id
1 'polypeptide(L)'
;VHDHITGDCVCQNPGYGLLHMNGQLTCQPPCEWSKGLVHNNDGDCVCNNPAYELLKIDGKQKCKPPCSQEAGLVHNHEGDCICKNPAYELLKINGKQQCKPPCSHEAGLAHDQTTGDCVCLDSGYELLSMNGQQACKPPCEGSRGLVRGAGGGCICSDATYELLSINGEQICKPPCPHGAGLVHNSEGVCACKDPDYELLLINGEQQCKPPCSEAGLVHDQTTGDCVCSNSGYELVHMNGQQTCKPPCEGSRGL
;
A
#
# COMPACT_ATOMS: atom_id res chain seq x y z
N VAL A 1 -21.78 68.54 -8.85
CA VAL A 1 -22.16 69.94 -8.50
C VAL A 1 -20.92 70.81 -8.57
N HIS A 2 -21.02 72.14 -8.62
CA HIS A 2 -19.84 73.00 -8.54
C HIS A 2 -19.56 73.37 -7.08
N ASP A 3 -18.30 73.28 -6.67
CA ASP A 3 -17.84 73.82 -5.40
C ASP A 3 -18.00 75.35 -5.41
N HIS A 4 -18.58 75.88 -4.34
CA HIS A 4 -18.97 77.28 -4.25
C HIS A 4 -17.80 78.24 -3.99
N ILE A 5 -16.59 77.71 -3.75
CA ILE A 5 -15.38 78.48 -3.44
C ILE A 5 -14.42 78.46 -4.63
N THR A 6 -14.19 77.29 -5.21
CA THR A 6 -13.23 77.05 -6.31
C THR A 6 -13.87 77.09 -7.69
N GLY A 7 -15.19 76.85 -7.77
CA GLY A 7 -15.91 76.69 -9.04
C GLY A 7 -15.70 75.33 -9.71
N ASP A 8 -14.88 74.45 -9.12
CA ASP A 8 -14.58 73.14 -9.67
C ASP A 8 -15.76 72.18 -9.54
N CYS A 9 -15.86 71.22 -10.46
CA CYS A 9 -16.80 70.13 -10.28
C CYS A 9 -16.42 69.32 -9.03
N VAL A 10 -17.41 68.94 -8.24
CA VAL A 10 -17.28 68.04 -7.09
C VAL A 10 -18.47 67.08 -6.99
N CYS A 11 -18.24 65.94 -6.34
CA CYS A 11 -19.28 64.97 -6.04
C CYS A 11 -20.04 65.34 -4.77
N GLN A 12 -21.36 65.29 -4.85
CA GLN A 12 -22.26 65.66 -3.75
C GLN A 12 -22.32 64.57 -2.67
N ASN A 13 -22.09 63.31 -3.07
CA ASN A 13 -22.01 62.19 -2.15
C ASN A 13 -20.62 62.14 -1.49
N PRO A 14 -20.54 62.19 -0.15
CA PRO A 14 -19.27 62.05 0.56
C PRO A 14 -18.59 60.73 0.20
N GLY A 15 -17.29 60.80 -0.10
CA GLY A 15 -16.47 59.64 -0.47
C GLY A 15 -16.47 59.31 -1.97
N TYR A 16 -17.34 59.91 -2.79
CA TYR A 16 -17.32 59.70 -4.25
C TYR A 16 -16.26 60.58 -4.90
N GLY A 17 -15.58 60.03 -5.90
CA GLY A 17 -14.58 60.74 -6.71
C GLY A 17 -15.16 61.12 -8.07
N LEU A 18 -14.59 62.17 -8.67
CA LEU A 18 -14.85 62.49 -10.07
C LEU A 18 -14.00 61.62 -10.98
N LEU A 19 -14.64 60.97 -11.95
CA LEU A 19 -13.98 60.23 -13.02
C LEU A 19 -14.39 60.80 -14.38
N HIS A 20 -13.41 60.86 -15.28
CA HIS A 20 -13.65 61.12 -16.69
C HIS A 20 -14.01 59.82 -17.39
N MET A 21 -15.26 59.71 -17.83
CA MET A 21 -15.76 58.56 -18.58
C MET A 21 -16.41 59.07 -19.87
N ASN A 22 -15.94 58.60 -21.02
CA ASN A 22 -16.45 58.99 -22.34
C ASN A 22 -16.53 60.52 -22.56
N GLY A 23 -15.55 61.27 -22.05
CA GLY A 23 -15.50 62.73 -22.17
C GLY A 23 -16.42 63.50 -21.19
N GLN A 24 -17.08 62.80 -20.26
CA GLN A 24 -17.95 63.39 -19.26
C GLN A 24 -17.44 63.13 -17.84
N LEU A 25 -17.51 64.15 -16.98
CA LEU A 25 -17.26 64.00 -15.55
C LEU A 25 -18.46 63.33 -14.88
N THR A 26 -18.20 62.21 -14.22
CA THR A 26 -19.20 61.43 -13.49
C THR A 26 -18.72 61.12 -12.09
N CYS A 27 -19.66 61.07 -11.14
CA CYS A 27 -19.37 60.75 -9.76
C CYS A 27 -19.53 59.26 -9.53
N GLN A 28 -18.45 58.59 -9.15
CA GLN A 28 -18.47 57.17 -8.83
C GLN A 28 -17.92 56.93 -7.42
N PRO A 29 -18.36 55.85 -6.74
CA PRO A 29 -17.73 55.42 -5.51
C PRO A 29 -16.26 55.07 -5.79
N PRO A 30 -15.37 55.19 -4.80
CA PRO A 30 -13.96 54.92 -5.02
C PRO A 30 -13.74 53.40 -5.15
N CYS A 31 -13.03 52.97 -6.18
CA CYS A 31 -12.45 51.64 -6.19
C CYS A 31 -11.23 51.61 -5.27
N GLU A 32 -11.12 50.59 -4.43
CA GLU A 32 -9.95 50.41 -3.58
C GLU A 32 -8.73 49.99 -4.42
N TRP A 33 -7.99 50.97 -4.94
CA TRP A 33 -6.76 50.77 -5.72
C TRP A 33 -5.74 49.88 -5.00
N SER A 34 -5.60 50.01 -3.67
CA SER A 34 -4.71 49.18 -2.85
C SER A 34 -5.06 47.69 -2.88
N LYS A 35 -6.27 47.34 -3.34
CA LYS A 35 -6.74 45.97 -3.60
C LYS A 35 -6.73 45.59 -5.08
N GLY A 36 -6.10 46.41 -5.93
CA GLY A 36 -5.95 46.19 -7.36
C GLY A 36 -7.20 46.49 -8.20
N LEU A 37 -8.14 47.30 -7.68
CA LEU A 37 -9.37 47.67 -8.37
C LEU A 37 -9.23 49.00 -9.10
N VAL A 38 -9.78 49.08 -10.31
CA VAL A 38 -9.86 50.29 -11.15
C VAL A 38 -11.25 50.40 -11.78
N HIS A 39 -11.64 51.60 -12.20
CA HIS A 39 -12.88 51.78 -12.95
C HIS A 39 -12.71 51.33 -14.41
N ASN A 40 -13.68 50.60 -14.95
CA ASN A 40 -13.80 50.38 -16.39
C ASN A 40 -14.50 51.56 -17.10
N ASN A 41 -14.73 51.45 -18.40
CA ASN A 41 -15.40 52.50 -19.20
C ASN A 41 -16.88 52.72 -18.83
N ASP A 42 -17.49 51.76 -18.14
CA ASP A 42 -18.87 51.82 -17.66
C ASP A 42 -18.98 52.40 -16.24
N GLY A 43 -17.84 52.61 -15.57
CA GLY A 43 -17.76 53.12 -14.20
C GLY A 43 -17.88 52.06 -13.12
N ASP A 44 -17.75 50.77 -13.47
CA ASP A 44 -17.70 49.67 -12.51
C ASP A 44 -16.27 49.42 -12.05
N CYS A 45 -16.10 49.04 -10.78
CA CYS A 45 -14.83 48.56 -10.26
C CYS A 45 -14.52 47.16 -10.80
N VAL A 46 -13.42 47.05 -11.55
CA VAL A 46 -12.88 45.82 -12.12
C VAL A 46 -11.43 45.61 -11.67
N CYS A 47 -10.88 44.43 -11.93
CA CYS A 47 -9.48 44.17 -11.66
C CYS A 47 -8.56 44.88 -12.64
N ASN A 48 -7.54 45.56 -12.13
CA ASN A 48 -6.52 46.22 -12.94
C ASN A 48 -5.71 45.21 -13.77
N ASN A 49 -5.55 43.98 -13.25
CA ASN A 49 -4.99 42.89 -14.01
C ASN A 49 -6.13 42.04 -14.63
N PRO A 50 -6.27 41.98 -15.97
CA PRO A 50 -7.33 41.21 -16.62
C PRO A 50 -7.18 39.70 -16.46
N ALA A 51 -6.02 39.20 -16.01
CA ALA A 51 -5.83 37.79 -15.67
C ALA A 51 -6.45 37.41 -14.32
N TYR A 52 -6.98 38.37 -13.57
CA TYR A 52 -7.61 38.18 -12.26
C TYR A 52 -9.12 38.35 -12.41
N GLU A 53 -9.86 37.63 -11.57
CA GLU A 53 -11.30 37.77 -11.48
C GLU A 53 -11.71 38.60 -10.26
N LEU A 54 -12.84 39.27 -10.40
CA LEU A 54 -13.44 40.07 -9.35
C LEU A 54 -14.33 39.19 -8.47
N LEU A 55 -13.90 38.99 -7.23
CA LEU A 55 -14.66 38.24 -6.22
C LEU A 55 -15.35 39.17 -5.24
N LYS A 56 -16.56 38.80 -4.82
CA LYS A 56 -17.29 39.46 -3.73
C LYS A 56 -17.23 38.58 -2.48
N ILE A 57 -16.41 38.99 -1.53
CA ILE A 57 -16.10 38.25 -0.30
C ILE A 57 -16.47 39.14 0.89
N ASP A 58 -17.38 38.67 1.75
CA ASP A 58 -17.89 39.43 2.90
C ASP A 58 -18.38 40.84 2.52
N GLY A 59 -19.05 40.94 1.36
CA GLY A 59 -19.53 42.22 0.83
C GLY A 59 -18.45 43.13 0.24
N LYS A 60 -17.17 42.75 0.29
CA LYS A 60 -16.04 43.49 -0.27
C LYS A 60 -15.59 42.90 -1.59
N GLN A 61 -15.28 43.76 -2.56
CA GLN A 61 -14.66 43.35 -3.81
C GLN A 61 -13.16 43.10 -3.62
N LYS A 62 -12.66 41.99 -4.17
CA LYS A 62 -11.24 41.62 -4.17
C LYS A 62 -10.86 41.03 -5.52
N CYS A 63 -9.67 41.35 -6.00
CA CYS A 63 -9.10 40.71 -7.18
C CYS A 63 -8.27 39.50 -6.78
N LYS A 64 -8.60 38.34 -7.34
CA LYS A 64 -7.86 37.10 -7.12
C LYS A 64 -7.58 36.40 -8.45
N PRO A 65 -6.48 35.63 -8.55
CA PRO A 65 -6.27 34.75 -9.70
C PRO A 65 -7.44 33.74 -9.78
N PRO A 66 -7.92 33.39 -10.97
CA PRO A 66 -9.01 32.42 -11.11
C PRO A 66 -8.58 31.04 -10.64
N CYS A 67 -9.48 30.32 -9.98
CA CYS A 67 -9.28 28.90 -9.66
C CYS A 67 -9.64 28.01 -10.86
N SER A 68 -8.78 27.03 -11.15
CA SER A 68 -9.08 26.04 -12.20
C SER A 68 -10.17 25.08 -11.74
N GLN A 69 -11.38 25.22 -12.30
CA GLN A 69 -12.49 24.32 -11.99
C GLN A 69 -12.25 22.90 -12.52
N GLU A 70 -11.56 22.76 -13.66
CA GLU A 70 -11.13 21.46 -14.20
C GLU A 70 -10.20 20.73 -13.22
N ALA A 71 -9.39 21.48 -12.47
CA ALA A 71 -8.55 20.94 -11.41
C ALA A 71 -9.29 20.73 -10.07
N GLY A 72 -10.61 20.93 -10.04
CA GLY A 72 -11.46 20.75 -8.85
C GLY A 72 -11.36 21.88 -7.83
N LEU A 73 -10.84 23.04 -8.21
CA LEU A 73 -10.59 24.17 -7.31
C LEU A 73 -11.76 25.15 -7.25
N VAL A 74 -11.98 25.73 -6.08
CA VAL A 74 -12.92 26.82 -5.81
C VAL A 74 -12.31 27.83 -4.86
N HIS A 75 -12.79 29.07 -4.88
CA HIS A 75 -12.40 30.07 -3.88
C HIS A 75 -13.05 29.79 -2.52
N ASN A 76 -12.27 29.87 -1.46
CA ASN A 76 -12.76 29.91 -0.08
C ASN A 76 -13.23 31.33 0.30
N HIS A 77 -13.64 31.51 1.56
CA HIS A 77 -14.04 32.82 2.10
C HIS A 77 -12.91 33.85 2.19
N GLU A 78 -11.65 33.46 2.05
CA GLU A 78 -10.51 34.39 1.94
C GLU A 78 -10.18 34.75 0.48
N GLY A 79 -10.77 34.02 -0.48
CA GLY A 79 -10.51 34.14 -1.90
C GLY A 79 -9.30 33.33 -2.37
N ASP A 80 -8.84 32.36 -1.60
CA ASP A 80 -7.77 31.44 -1.98
C ASP A 80 -8.35 30.18 -2.63
N CYS A 81 -7.60 29.58 -3.57
CA CYS A 81 -8.03 28.35 -4.23
C CYS A 81 -7.86 27.14 -3.31
N ILE A 82 -8.96 26.47 -3.04
CA ILE A 82 -9.05 25.24 -2.25
C ILE A 82 -9.76 24.15 -3.05
N CYS A 83 -9.69 22.91 -2.56
CA CYS A 83 -10.44 21.83 -3.16
C CYS A 83 -11.93 21.96 -2.90
N LYS A 84 -12.72 21.80 -3.98
CA LYS A 84 -14.18 21.78 -3.91
C LYS A 84 -14.69 20.63 -3.04
N ASN A 85 -14.02 19.47 -3.13
CA ASN A 85 -14.27 18.35 -2.23
C ASN A 85 -13.27 18.40 -1.08
N PRO A 86 -13.71 18.59 0.19
CA PRO A 86 -12.81 18.67 1.33
C PRO A 86 -12.11 17.34 1.66
N ALA A 87 -12.56 16.21 1.09
CA ALA A 87 -11.88 14.93 1.22
C ALA A 87 -10.64 14.81 0.30
N TYR A 88 -10.38 15.79 -0.56
CA TYR A 88 -9.24 15.80 -1.48
C TYR A 88 -8.14 16.72 -0.94
N GLU A 89 -6.91 16.40 -1.30
CA GLU A 89 -5.74 17.19 -0.96
C GLU A 89 -5.39 18.16 -2.09
N LEU A 90 -4.97 19.35 -1.69
CA LEU A 90 -4.47 20.38 -2.61
C LEU A 90 -2.99 20.16 -2.86
N LEU A 91 -2.64 19.72 -4.06
CA LEU A 91 -1.26 19.46 -4.47
C LEU A 91 -0.77 20.49 -5.48
N LYS A 92 0.55 20.70 -5.52
CA LYS A 92 1.22 21.51 -6.54
C LYS A 92 2.01 20.61 -7.48
N ILE A 93 1.47 20.37 -8.67
CA ILE A 93 2.02 19.45 -9.68
C ILE A 93 2.45 20.29 -10.88
N ASN A 94 3.73 20.22 -11.25
CA ASN A 94 4.31 21.02 -12.32
C ASN A 94 3.98 22.53 -12.21
N GLY A 95 4.00 23.05 -10.97
CA GLY A 95 3.69 24.46 -10.69
C GLY A 95 2.21 24.82 -10.65
N LYS A 96 1.30 23.91 -11.01
CA LYS A 96 -0.15 24.12 -10.99
C LYS A 96 -0.80 23.47 -9.78
N GLN A 97 -1.76 24.14 -9.17
CA GLN A 97 -2.57 23.56 -8.10
C GLN A 97 -3.59 22.58 -8.69
N GLN A 98 -3.74 21.42 -8.06
CA GLN A 98 -4.74 20.41 -8.43
C GLN A 98 -5.25 19.68 -7.18
N CYS A 99 -6.50 19.27 -7.23
CA CYS A 99 -7.09 18.43 -6.19
C CYS A 99 -6.95 16.95 -6.52
N LYS A 100 -6.35 16.19 -5.62
CA LYS A 100 -6.17 14.75 -5.75
C LYS A 100 -6.74 14.01 -4.54
N PRO A 101 -7.25 12.78 -4.71
CA PRO A 101 -7.58 11.93 -3.57
C PRO A 101 -6.34 11.73 -2.69
N PRO A 102 -6.45 11.70 -1.35
CA PRO A 102 -5.31 11.50 -0.46
C PRO A 102 -4.68 10.12 -0.67
N CYS A 103 -3.35 10.05 -0.57
CA CYS A 103 -2.61 8.79 -0.53
C CYS A 103 -2.33 8.36 0.90
N SER A 104 -2.66 7.11 1.24
CA SER A 104 -2.34 6.57 2.57
C SER A 104 -0.86 6.17 2.67
N HIS A 105 -0.08 6.98 3.38
CA HIS A 105 1.32 6.66 3.70
C HIS A 105 1.47 5.37 4.49
N GLU A 106 0.53 5.06 5.39
CA GLU A 106 0.49 3.79 6.13
C GLU A 106 0.30 2.58 5.21
N ALA A 107 -0.36 2.76 4.06
CA ALA A 107 -0.51 1.75 3.02
C ALA A 107 0.68 1.72 2.03
N GLY A 108 1.76 2.44 2.31
CA GLY A 108 2.97 2.51 1.49
C GLY A 108 2.82 3.38 0.24
N LEU A 109 1.85 4.30 0.22
CA LEU A 109 1.56 5.16 -0.93
C LEU A 109 2.14 6.56 -0.76
N ALA A 110 2.50 7.17 -1.88
CA ALA A 110 2.79 8.59 -1.98
C ALA A 110 2.27 9.15 -3.31
N HIS A 111 2.14 10.47 -3.38
CA HIS A 111 1.81 11.13 -4.64
C HIS A 111 3.01 11.16 -5.58
N ASP A 112 2.80 10.73 -6.83
CA ASP A 112 3.74 10.98 -7.90
C ASP A 112 3.88 12.48 -8.15
N GLN A 113 5.12 12.99 -8.26
CA GLN A 113 5.37 14.43 -8.39
C GLN A 113 4.98 15.00 -9.77
N THR A 114 4.78 14.13 -10.77
CA THR A 114 4.50 14.51 -12.16
C THR A 114 3.00 14.48 -12.45
N THR A 115 2.29 13.46 -11.95
CA THR A 115 0.85 13.26 -12.20
C THR A 115 -0.02 13.57 -10.98
N GLY A 116 0.55 13.49 -9.77
CA GLY A 116 -0.18 13.59 -8.51
C GLY A 116 -1.01 12.36 -8.16
N ASP A 117 -0.88 11.26 -8.89
CA ASP A 117 -1.60 10.02 -8.57
C ASP A 117 -0.85 9.24 -7.48
N CYS A 118 -1.58 8.41 -6.73
CA CYS A 118 -0.93 7.55 -5.74
C CYS A 118 -0.10 6.47 -6.41
N VAL A 119 1.14 6.32 -5.96
CA VAL A 119 2.10 5.30 -6.37
C VAL A 119 2.72 4.64 -5.15
N CYS A 120 3.31 3.47 -5.33
CA CYS A 120 4.04 2.78 -4.27
C CYS A 120 5.38 3.45 -3.99
N LEU A 121 5.69 3.61 -2.70
CA LEU A 121 6.99 4.10 -2.24
C LEU A 121 8.12 3.15 -2.62
N ASP A 122 7.88 1.84 -2.48
CA ASP A 122 8.85 0.80 -2.80
C ASP A 122 8.71 0.37 -4.28
N SER A 123 9.80 0.51 -5.04
CA SER A 123 9.84 0.29 -6.50
C SER A 123 9.67 -1.16 -6.96
N GLY A 124 9.45 -2.08 -6.04
CA GLY A 124 9.12 -3.49 -6.31
C GLY A 124 7.70 -3.87 -5.92
N TYR A 125 6.85 -2.92 -5.55
CA TYR A 125 5.47 -3.19 -5.12
C TYR A 125 4.48 -2.79 -6.22
N GLU A 126 3.37 -3.51 -6.27
CA GLU A 126 2.26 -3.24 -7.15
C GLU A 126 1.18 -2.46 -6.42
N LEU A 127 0.67 -1.42 -7.08
CA LEU A 127 -0.50 -0.68 -6.62
C LEU A 127 -1.76 -1.48 -6.90
N LEU A 128 -2.47 -1.87 -5.85
CA LEU A 128 -3.79 -2.48 -5.94
C LEU A 128 -4.87 -1.50 -5.57
N SER A 129 -6.01 -1.58 -6.24
CA SER A 129 -7.23 -0.89 -5.85
C SER A 129 -8.33 -1.92 -5.59
N MET A 130 -8.80 -2.00 -4.35
CA MET A 130 -9.88 -2.90 -3.93
C MET A 130 -10.95 -2.08 -3.21
N ASN A 131 -12.19 -2.12 -3.70
CA ASN A 131 -13.32 -1.35 -3.15
C ASN A 131 -13.04 0.16 -2.99
N GLY A 132 -12.21 0.73 -3.88
CA GLY A 132 -11.81 2.14 -3.82
C GLY A 132 -10.70 2.46 -2.82
N GLN A 133 -10.21 1.46 -2.06
CA GLN A 133 -9.01 1.61 -1.24
C GLN A 133 -7.79 1.15 -2.03
N GLN A 134 -6.77 2.00 -2.05
CA GLN A 134 -5.49 1.69 -2.66
C GLN A 134 -4.51 1.16 -1.62
N ALA A 135 -3.71 0.17 -2.00
CA ALA A 135 -2.64 -0.36 -1.16
C ALA A 135 -1.50 -0.90 -2.02
N CYS A 136 -0.28 -0.79 -1.50
CA CYS A 136 0.88 -1.41 -2.12
C CYS A 136 1.05 -2.83 -1.60
N LYS A 137 1.21 -3.78 -2.52
CA LYS A 137 1.52 -5.17 -2.18
C LYS A 137 2.70 -5.68 -2.99
N PRO A 138 3.53 -6.58 -2.44
CA PRO A 138 4.58 -7.24 -3.21
C PRO A 138 3.96 -7.95 -4.42
N PRO A 139 4.64 -8.08 -5.56
CA PRO A 139 4.16 -8.83 -6.71
C PRO A 139 3.99 -10.29 -6.35
N CYS A 140 2.97 -10.92 -6.93
CA CYS A 140 2.87 -12.38 -6.91
C CYS A 140 3.64 -12.89 -8.13
N GLU A 141 4.95 -13.09 -8.00
CA GLU A 141 5.75 -13.59 -9.12
C GLU A 141 5.26 -14.98 -9.57
N GLY A 142 4.66 -15.03 -10.77
CA GLY A 142 4.07 -16.23 -11.35
C GLY A 142 5.07 -17.35 -11.67
N SER A 143 6.38 -17.07 -11.62
CA SER A 143 7.46 -18.05 -11.75
C SER A 143 7.49 -19.08 -10.60
N ARG A 144 6.72 -18.84 -9.53
CA ARG A 144 6.65 -19.66 -8.32
C ARG A 144 5.27 -20.27 -8.06
N GLY A 145 4.40 -20.25 -9.07
CA GLY A 145 3.03 -20.73 -8.95
C GLY A 145 2.16 -19.83 -8.06
N LEU A 146 2.51 -18.55 -7.90
CA LEU A 146 1.72 -17.59 -7.11
C LEU A 146 0.77 -16.81 -8.01
N VAL A 147 -0.45 -16.59 -7.51
CA VAL A 147 -1.45 -15.69 -8.11
C VAL A 147 -2.04 -14.78 -7.04
N ARG A 148 -2.59 -13.64 -7.46
CA ARG A 148 -3.28 -12.73 -6.56
C ARG A 148 -4.67 -13.26 -6.22
N GLY A 149 -4.92 -13.48 -4.92
CA GLY A 149 -6.25 -13.84 -4.42
C GLY A 149 -7.19 -12.64 -4.35
N ALA A 150 -8.48 -12.90 -4.10
CA ALA A 150 -9.51 -11.87 -4.01
C ALA A 150 -9.29 -10.85 -2.87
N GLY A 151 -8.53 -11.22 -1.83
CA GLY A 151 -8.11 -10.32 -0.75
C GLY A 151 -6.83 -9.52 -1.04
N GLY A 152 -6.27 -9.62 -2.25
CA GLY A 152 -5.05 -8.93 -2.67
C GLY A 152 -3.74 -9.51 -2.15
N GLY A 153 -3.76 -10.55 -1.32
CA GLY A 153 -2.59 -11.35 -0.98
C GLY A 153 -2.20 -12.33 -2.10
N CYS A 154 -0.97 -12.84 -2.07
CA CYS A 154 -0.57 -13.94 -2.94
C CYS A 154 -1.02 -15.27 -2.37
N ILE A 155 -1.48 -16.16 -3.26
CA ILE A 155 -1.89 -17.53 -2.98
C ILE A 155 -1.29 -18.46 -4.04
N CYS A 156 -1.30 -19.76 -3.79
CA CYS A 156 -0.93 -20.72 -4.83
C CYS A 156 -1.98 -20.79 -5.93
N SER A 157 -1.52 -20.83 -7.18
CA SER A 157 -2.36 -21.02 -8.37
C SER A 157 -3.05 -22.38 -8.33
N ASP A 158 -2.33 -23.39 -7.84
CA ASP A 158 -2.85 -24.71 -7.54
C ASP A 158 -3.20 -24.79 -6.04
N ALA A 159 -4.48 -25.03 -5.75
CA ALA A 159 -4.99 -25.13 -4.39
C ALA A 159 -4.49 -26.38 -3.64
N THR A 160 -3.86 -27.34 -4.33
CA THR A 160 -3.23 -28.49 -3.70
C THR A 160 -1.85 -28.18 -3.13
N TYR A 161 -1.28 -27.00 -3.43
CA TYR A 161 0.01 -26.55 -2.92
C TYR A 161 -0.18 -25.67 -1.67
N GLU A 162 0.82 -25.69 -0.81
CA GLU A 162 0.91 -24.84 0.37
C GLU A 162 1.75 -23.60 0.08
N LEU A 163 1.27 -22.45 0.57
CA LEU A 163 2.02 -21.21 0.54
C LEU A 163 2.99 -21.15 1.72
N LEU A 164 4.29 -21.10 1.43
CA LEU A 164 5.34 -21.00 2.42
C LEU A 164 6.03 -19.64 2.35
N SER A 165 6.51 -19.16 3.50
CA SER A 165 7.38 -17.99 3.60
C SER A 165 8.79 -18.43 3.97
N ILE A 166 9.71 -18.35 3.02
CA ILE A 166 11.10 -18.81 3.16
C ILE A 166 12.02 -17.62 2.93
N ASN A 167 12.83 -17.26 3.92
CA ASN A 167 13.74 -16.10 3.87
C ASN A 167 13.05 -14.78 3.46
N GLY A 168 11.79 -14.59 3.90
CA GLY A 168 10.98 -13.41 3.55
C GLY A 168 10.30 -13.48 2.18
N GLU A 169 10.47 -14.59 1.45
CA GLU A 169 9.92 -14.78 0.13
C GLU A 169 8.79 -15.82 0.13
N GLN A 170 7.72 -15.53 -0.61
CA GLN A 170 6.60 -16.45 -0.75
C GLN A 170 6.86 -17.46 -1.87
N ILE A 171 6.54 -18.73 -1.62
CA ILE A 171 6.70 -19.81 -2.59
C ILE A 171 5.63 -20.88 -2.39
N CYS A 172 5.16 -21.46 -3.49
CA CYS A 172 4.27 -22.61 -3.45
C CYS A 172 5.05 -23.91 -3.49
N LYS A 173 4.79 -24.79 -2.52
CA LYS A 173 5.35 -26.15 -2.48
C LYS A 173 4.22 -27.17 -2.34
N PRO A 174 4.36 -28.37 -2.91
CA PRO A 174 3.46 -29.46 -2.57
C PRO A 174 3.48 -29.69 -1.06
N PRO A 175 2.35 -30.05 -0.43
CA PRO A 175 2.31 -30.42 0.98
C PRO A 175 3.27 -31.59 1.21
N CYS A 176 3.86 -31.65 2.40
CA CYS A 176 4.63 -32.83 2.76
C CYS A 176 3.71 -34.05 2.76
N PRO A 177 4.20 -35.22 2.29
CA PRO A 177 3.42 -36.45 2.33
C PRO A 177 2.82 -36.66 3.72
N HIS A 178 1.58 -37.13 3.78
CA HIS A 178 0.91 -37.45 5.05
C HIS A 178 1.52 -38.71 5.69
N GLY A 179 2.78 -38.63 6.09
CA GLY A 179 3.45 -39.54 7.02
C GLY A 179 3.69 -38.78 8.33
N ALA A 180 3.48 -39.42 9.47
CA ALA A 180 3.53 -38.77 10.78
C ALA A 180 4.83 -37.94 10.96
N GLY A 181 4.67 -36.64 11.18
CA GLY A 181 5.76 -35.77 11.63
C GLY A 181 6.60 -35.07 10.57
N LEU A 182 6.20 -35.04 9.29
CA LEU A 182 6.91 -34.24 8.28
C LEU A 182 6.45 -32.77 8.27
N VAL A 183 7.41 -31.86 8.13
CA VAL A 183 7.19 -30.42 7.94
C VAL A 183 8.20 -29.86 6.94
N HIS A 184 7.86 -28.73 6.31
CA HIS A 184 8.82 -27.99 5.51
C HIS A 184 9.87 -27.33 6.40
N ASN A 185 11.16 -27.56 6.10
CA ASN A 185 12.27 -26.86 6.73
C ASN A 185 12.44 -25.43 6.16
N SER A 186 13.48 -24.72 6.61
CA SER A 186 13.83 -23.36 6.12
C SER A 186 14.22 -23.29 4.64
N GLU A 187 14.37 -24.42 3.96
CA GLU A 187 14.64 -24.51 2.51
C GLU A 187 13.39 -24.94 1.72
N GLY A 188 12.27 -25.21 2.41
CA GLY A 188 11.04 -25.67 1.77
C GLY A 188 11.13 -27.13 1.31
N VAL A 189 11.93 -27.94 2.01
CA VAL A 189 12.06 -29.39 1.81
C VAL A 189 11.40 -30.09 3.01
N CYS A 190 10.70 -31.19 2.74
CA CYS A 190 10.10 -32.00 3.79
C CYS A 190 11.17 -32.67 4.65
N ALA A 191 11.10 -32.43 5.95
CA ALA A 191 11.99 -32.95 6.97
C ALA A 191 11.20 -33.35 8.22
N CYS A 192 11.84 -34.09 9.11
CA CYS A 192 11.23 -34.44 10.39
C CYS A 192 11.04 -33.20 11.26
N LYS A 193 9.84 -33.07 11.81
CA LYS A 193 9.47 -32.03 12.77
C LYS A 193 10.34 -32.10 14.02
N ASP A 194 10.62 -33.32 14.47
CA ASP A 194 11.56 -33.59 15.53
C ASP A 194 12.95 -33.77 14.91
N PRO A 195 13.94 -32.92 15.23
CA PRO A 195 15.29 -33.01 14.68
C PRO A 195 16.04 -34.26 15.14
N ASP A 196 15.60 -34.91 16.22
CA ASP A 196 16.19 -36.15 16.71
C ASP A 196 15.71 -37.38 15.92
N TYR A 197 14.75 -37.23 15.01
CA TYR A 197 14.24 -38.30 14.15
C TYR A 197 14.95 -38.32 12.80
N GLU A 198 15.09 -39.52 12.25
CA GLU A 198 15.66 -39.74 10.93
C GLU A 198 14.56 -39.81 9.87
N LEU A 199 14.81 -39.18 8.72
CA LEU A 199 13.95 -39.27 7.55
C LEU A 199 14.30 -40.52 6.74
N LEU A 200 13.39 -41.49 6.72
CA LEU A 200 13.56 -42.75 6.02
C LEU A 200 12.59 -42.88 4.85
N LEU A 201 12.98 -43.66 3.83
CA LEU A 201 12.12 -44.03 2.71
C LEU A 201 11.63 -45.48 2.92
N ILE A 202 10.41 -45.64 3.40
CA ILE A 202 9.81 -46.93 3.74
C ILE A 202 8.70 -47.22 2.74
N ASN A 203 8.81 -48.33 2.02
CA ASN A 203 7.87 -48.68 0.93
C ASN A 203 7.66 -47.55 -0.11
N GLY A 204 8.67 -46.71 -0.34
CA GLY A 204 8.58 -45.57 -1.26
C GLY A 204 7.96 -44.30 -0.66
N GLU A 205 7.58 -44.30 0.62
CA GLU A 205 7.05 -43.13 1.32
C GLU A 205 8.06 -42.61 2.36
N GLN A 206 8.17 -41.28 2.45
CA GLN A 206 8.99 -40.63 3.48
C GLN A 206 8.30 -40.73 4.84
N GLN A 207 9.04 -41.18 5.85
CA GLN A 207 8.55 -41.28 7.23
C GLN A 207 9.64 -40.90 8.22
N CYS A 208 9.23 -40.32 9.35
CA CYS A 208 10.12 -40.00 10.46
C CYS A 208 10.14 -41.13 11.47
N LYS A 209 11.32 -41.67 11.76
CA LYS A 209 11.52 -42.71 12.78
C LYS A 209 12.59 -42.26 13.78
N PRO A 210 12.46 -42.64 15.05
CA PRO A 210 13.56 -42.46 16.01
C PRO A 210 14.80 -43.21 15.52
N PRO A 211 16.01 -42.68 15.72
CA PRO A 211 17.25 -43.33 15.32
C PRO A 211 17.44 -44.66 16.07
N CYS A 212 18.02 -45.64 15.38
CA CYS A 212 18.49 -46.86 16.03
C CYS A 212 19.80 -46.59 16.77
N SER A 213 19.68 -46.14 18.03
CA SER A 213 20.78 -45.60 18.83
C SER A 213 21.80 -46.62 19.34
N GLU A 214 21.47 -47.92 19.34
CA GLU A 214 22.35 -48.98 19.85
C GLU A 214 23.13 -49.68 18.75
N ALA A 215 24.40 -50.01 19.03
CA ALA A 215 25.28 -50.66 18.08
C ALA A 215 24.72 -52.01 17.61
N GLY A 216 24.62 -52.18 16.29
CA GLY A 216 24.12 -53.40 15.66
C GLY A 216 22.62 -53.38 15.36
N LEU A 217 21.89 -52.31 15.70
CA LEU A 217 20.54 -52.06 15.19
C LEU A 217 20.57 -51.33 13.85
N VAL A 218 19.62 -51.66 12.98
CA VAL A 218 19.36 -51.00 11.70
C VAL A 218 17.86 -50.87 11.48
N HIS A 219 17.44 -49.92 10.66
CA HIS A 219 16.03 -49.80 10.27
C HIS A 219 15.65 -50.89 9.25
N ASP A 220 14.57 -51.62 9.56
CA ASP A 220 13.91 -52.47 8.58
C ASP A 220 13.27 -51.62 7.47
N GLN A 221 13.55 -51.94 6.21
CA GLN A 221 13.12 -51.13 5.06
C GLN A 221 11.61 -51.22 4.77
N THR A 222 10.91 -52.17 5.40
CA THR A 222 9.47 -52.40 5.19
C THR A 222 8.62 -51.72 6.25
N THR A 223 9.12 -51.66 7.49
CA THR A 223 8.39 -51.16 8.67
C THR A 223 9.01 -49.89 9.27
N GLY A 224 10.30 -49.65 9.03
CA GLY A 224 11.10 -48.60 9.65
C GLY A 224 11.48 -48.86 11.10
N ASP A 225 11.15 -50.02 11.64
CA ASP A 225 11.45 -50.35 13.03
C ASP A 225 12.90 -50.82 13.18
N CYS A 226 13.49 -50.57 14.34
CA CYS A 226 14.85 -51.01 14.61
C CYS A 226 14.90 -52.53 14.77
N VAL A 227 15.70 -53.18 13.95
CA VAL A 227 15.95 -54.63 13.95
C VAL A 227 17.45 -54.91 14.08
N CYS A 228 17.78 -56.14 14.47
CA CYS A 228 19.18 -56.55 14.51
C CYS A 228 19.76 -56.71 13.10
N SER A 229 20.90 -56.07 12.87
CA SER A 229 21.67 -56.17 11.62
C SER A 229 22.08 -57.62 11.30
N ASN A 230 22.31 -58.43 12.33
CA ASN A 230 22.61 -59.84 12.20
C ASN A 230 21.34 -60.69 12.36
N SER A 231 20.96 -61.40 11.31
CA SER A 231 19.81 -62.32 11.27
C SER A 231 19.82 -63.44 12.32
N GLY A 232 20.97 -63.74 12.93
CA GLY A 232 21.09 -64.69 14.02
C GLY A 232 20.98 -64.08 15.41
N TYR A 233 20.53 -62.83 15.55
CA TYR A 233 20.37 -62.14 16.83
C TYR A 233 18.90 -61.72 17.00
N GLU A 234 18.42 -61.79 18.24
CA GLU A 234 17.08 -61.37 18.62
C GLU A 234 17.12 -59.98 19.24
N LEU A 235 16.09 -59.19 18.94
CA LEU A 235 15.87 -57.88 19.53
C LEU A 235 15.28 -58.06 20.94
N VAL A 236 15.95 -57.51 21.96
CA VAL A 236 15.52 -57.60 23.35
C VAL A 236 15.36 -56.20 23.93
N HIS A 237 14.23 -55.95 24.61
CA HIS A 237 13.99 -54.73 25.35
C HIS A 237 14.43 -54.89 26.81
N MET A 238 15.44 -54.15 27.24
CA MET A 238 15.90 -54.11 28.63
C MET A 238 15.96 -52.67 29.12
N ASN A 239 15.30 -52.37 30.25
CA ASN A 239 15.26 -51.04 30.86
C ASN A 239 14.82 -49.92 29.90
N GLY A 240 13.96 -50.22 28.92
CA GLY A 240 13.51 -49.25 27.92
C GLY A 240 14.45 -49.06 26.72
N GLN A 241 15.61 -49.72 26.68
CA GLN A 241 16.52 -49.76 25.54
C GLN A 241 16.37 -51.05 24.73
N GLN A 242 16.54 -50.96 23.42
CA GLN A 242 16.55 -52.09 22.49
C GLN A 242 17.99 -52.58 22.29
N THR A 243 18.26 -53.87 22.47
CA THR A 243 19.60 -54.44 22.28
C THR A 243 19.53 -55.72 21.47
N CYS A 244 20.56 -56.00 20.67
CA CYS A 244 20.70 -57.27 19.97
C CYS A 244 21.42 -58.30 20.82
N LYS A 245 20.82 -59.47 20.98
CA LYS A 245 21.44 -60.61 21.68
C LYS A 245 21.43 -61.87 20.83
N PRO A 246 22.48 -62.70 20.89
CA PRO A 246 22.42 -64.01 20.26
C PRO A 246 21.32 -64.85 20.93
N PRO A 247 20.69 -65.79 20.20
CA PRO A 247 19.73 -66.72 20.76
C PRO A 247 20.38 -67.51 21.88
N CYS A 248 19.62 -67.75 22.96
CA CYS A 248 20.08 -68.58 24.05
C CYS A 248 20.37 -69.99 23.53
N GLU A 249 21.63 -70.44 23.58
CA GLU A 249 21.98 -71.84 23.37
C GLU A 249 21.40 -72.68 24.53
N GLY A 250 20.16 -73.12 24.38
CA GLY A 250 19.48 -73.95 25.37
C GLY A 250 18.23 -74.68 24.88
N SER A 251 17.81 -74.47 23.63
CA SER A 251 16.63 -75.13 23.05
C SER A 251 17.00 -76.19 22.01
N ARG A 252 18.07 -76.97 22.26
CA ARG A 252 18.27 -78.26 21.60
C ARG A 252 17.80 -79.37 22.54
N GLY A 253 16.54 -79.77 22.33
CA GLY A 253 15.94 -81.08 22.62
C GLY A 253 16.33 -81.79 23.92
N LEU A 254 15.37 -81.83 24.85
CA LEU A 254 15.15 -83.04 25.66
C LEU A 254 14.65 -84.18 24.76
#